data_AF-A0A8T5Q8H5-F1
#
_entry.id   AF-A0A8T5Q8H5-F1
#
_cell.length_a   1.000
_cell.length_b   1.000
_cell.length_c   1.000
_cell.angle_alpha   90.00
_cell.angle_beta   90.00
_cell.angle_gamma   90.00
#
_symmetry.space_group_name_H-M   'P 1'
#
loop_
_entity.id
_entity.type
_entity.pdbx_description
1 polymer ?
#
loop_
_entity_poly.entity_id
_entity_poly.type
_entity_poly.pdbx_seq_one_letter_code
_entity_poly.pdbx_strand_id
1 'polypeptide(L)'
;MSKKSIIKEKWKLFINSFKLKSNFIYIALYDLLFYSVMILFILFSNILEKKSAAIDPDILSKLTSAVNVTAAQTQELQQMAQSMQSFIYFLIFGIIFLTIAALLIYTLSRTLIWNNLLEKKFDLKKYLKFNVLNIVFAVILGIILYIILRLRMSVMLFLVDISIDFALIVSSILFLIIFTAISYFSSLLYINYTLKPEIFNSFSRTFKLIKNKFQNISYSYLFIFITAILASLIARIFWLVPFQIQQYSNIVIVILFAAWMRIYILNVIKK
;
A
#
# COMPACT_ATOMS: atom_id res chain seq x y z
N MET A 1 17.05 16.32 30.53
CA MET A 1 15.59 16.07 30.74
C MET A 1 15.42 14.71 31.40
N SER A 2 14.58 14.58 32.42
CA SER A 2 14.28 13.27 33.00
C SER A 2 13.45 12.42 32.03
N LYS A 3 13.58 11.09 32.04
CA LYS A 3 12.76 10.20 31.18
C LYS A 3 11.26 10.50 31.30
N LYS A 4 10.78 10.80 32.51
CA LYS A 4 9.40 11.20 32.79
C LYS A 4 8.98 12.47 32.05
N SER A 5 9.86 13.48 31.96
CA SER A 5 9.57 14.72 31.24
C SER A 5 9.43 14.50 29.72
N ILE A 6 10.26 13.64 29.13
CA ILE A 6 10.21 13.30 27.70
C ILE A 6 8.89 12.61 27.37
N ILE A 7 8.50 11.59 28.16
CA ILE A 7 7.24 10.86 27.95
C ILE A 7 6.03 11.80 28.05
N LYS A 8 6.00 12.68 29.06
CA LYS A 8 4.90 13.66 29.23
C LYS A 8 4.80 14.61 28.03
N GLU A 9 5.93 15.08 27.50
CA GLU A 9 5.95 15.93 26.31
C GLU A 9 5.46 15.17 25.06
N LYS A 10 5.92 13.94 24.85
CA LYS A 10 5.48 13.10 23.72
C LYS A 10 4.00 12.75 23.81
N TRP A 11 3.48 12.47 24.99
CA TRP A 11 2.05 12.28 25.21
C TRP A 11 1.25 13.53 24.86
N LYS A 12 1.70 14.71 25.31
CA LYS A 12 1.08 15.99 24.95
C LYS A 12 1.10 16.21 23.43
N LEU A 13 2.18 15.86 22.75
CA LEU A 13 2.26 15.92 21.28
C LEU A 13 1.28 14.97 20.60
N PHE A 14 1.19 13.74 21.09
CA PHE A 14 0.28 12.71 20.60
C PHE A 14 -1.19 13.13 20.73
N ILE A 15 -1.62 13.60 21.90
CA ILE A 15 -3.01 14.06 22.08
C ILE A 15 -3.30 15.28 21.20
N ASN A 16 -2.34 16.21 21.08
CA ASN A 16 -2.53 17.38 20.23
C ASN A 16 -2.53 17.06 18.73
N SER A 17 -2.01 15.91 18.28
CA SER A 17 -2.05 15.55 16.85
C SER A 17 -3.43 15.09 16.37
N PHE A 18 -4.34 14.73 17.29
CA PHE A 18 -5.74 14.46 16.97
C PHE A 18 -6.59 15.72 16.74
N LYS A 19 -6.05 16.91 17.05
CA LYS A 19 -6.72 18.16 16.70
C LYS A 19 -6.68 18.31 15.18
N LEU A 20 -7.78 17.97 14.53
CA LEU A 20 -7.94 18.01 13.08
C LEU A 20 -7.63 19.42 12.57
N LYS A 21 -6.58 19.55 11.77
CA LYS A 21 -6.22 20.79 11.06
C LYS A 21 -6.68 20.68 9.62
N SER A 22 -6.79 21.80 8.91
CA SER A 22 -7.08 21.83 7.47
C SER A 22 -6.19 20.86 6.66
N ASN A 23 -4.91 20.77 7.01
CA ASN A 23 -3.95 19.83 6.40
C ASN A 23 -4.39 18.37 6.47
N PHE A 24 -5.13 17.96 7.50
CA PHE A 24 -5.62 16.58 7.63
C PHE A 24 -6.57 16.22 6.49
N ILE A 25 -7.51 17.11 6.19
CA ILE A 25 -8.51 16.91 5.13
C ILE A 25 -7.82 16.85 3.77
N TYR A 26 -6.89 17.77 3.49
CA TYR A 26 -6.15 17.76 2.23
C TYR A 26 -5.37 16.45 2.02
N ILE A 27 -4.73 15.93 3.07
CA ILE A 27 -3.99 14.66 2.99
C ILE A 27 -4.94 13.49 2.74
N ALA A 28 -6.08 13.46 3.43
CA ALA A 28 -7.10 12.43 3.21
C ALA A 28 -7.66 12.47 1.79
N LEU A 29 -7.91 13.66 1.23
CA LEU A 29 -8.35 13.85 -0.15
C LEU A 29 -7.30 13.39 -1.17
N TYR A 30 -6.02 13.70 -0.94
CA TYR A 30 -4.94 13.20 -1.80
C TYR A 30 -4.76 11.68 -1.72
N ASP A 31 -5.00 11.07 -0.56
CA ASP A 31 -5.03 9.62 -0.44
C ASP A 31 -6.25 9.04 -1.17
N LEU A 32 -7.44 9.64 -1.06
CA LEU A 32 -8.63 9.23 -1.82
C LEU A 32 -8.42 9.29 -3.33
N LEU A 33 -7.71 10.31 -3.83
CA LEU A 33 -7.30 10.40 -5.23
C LEU A 33 -6.39 9.25 -5.66
N PHE A 34 -5.56 8.72 -4.76
CA PHE A 34 -4.84 7.48 -5.06
C PHE A 34 -5.77 6.26 -5.08
N TYR A 35 -6.75 6.18 -4.19
CA TYR A 35 -7.74 5.09 -4.20
C TYR A 35 -8.63 5.09 -5.43
N SER A 36 -8.81 6.22 -6.13
CA SER A 36 -9.55 6.23 -7.41
C SER A 36 -8.86 5.39 -8.50
N VAL A 37 -7.56 5.09 -8.36
CA VAL A 37 -6.86 4.13 -9.22
C VAL A 37 -7.50 2.74 -9.15
N MET A 38 -8.04 2.34 -7.99
CA MET A 38 -8.71 1.04 -7.87
C MET A 38 -9.91 0.92 -8.83
N ILE A 39 -10.58 2.03 -9.13
CA ILE A 39 -11.68 2.06 -10.11
C ILE A 39 -11.15 1.67 -11.50
N LEU A 40 -9.96 2.13 -11.87
CA LEU A 40 -9.34 1.75 -13.16
C LEU A 40 -9.05 0.24 -13.22
N PHE A 41 -8.58 -0.35 -12.12
CA PHE A 41 -8.38 -1.80 -12.03
C PHE A 41 -9.69 -2.58 -12.10
N ILE A 42 -10.75 -2.11 -11.44
CA ILE A 42 -12.08 -2.73 -11.50
C ILE A 42 -12.63 -2.67 -12.94
N LEU A 43 -12.57 -1.50 -13.57
CA LEU A 43 -13.02 -1.34 -14.96
C LEU A 43 -12.24 -2.25 -15.91
N PHE A 44 -10.91 -2.34 -15.73
CA PHE A 44 -10.08 -3.23 -16.52
C PHE A 44 -10.39 -4.71 -16.27
N SER A 45 -10.63 -5.11 -15.02
CA SER A 45 -11.07 -6.46 -14.67
C SER A 45 -12.37 -6.83 -15.38
N ASN A 46 -13.36 -5.92 -15.39
CA ASN A 46 -14.63 -6.14 -16.08
C ASN A 46 -14.44 -6.27 -17.60
N ILE A 47 -13.49 -5.52 -18.18
CA ILE A 47 -13.15 -5.65 -19.61
C ILE A 47 -12.45 -6.98 -19.89
N LEU A 48 -11.54 -7.41 -19.01
CA LEU A 48 -10.89 -8.71 -19.11
C LEU A 48 -11.89 -9.86 -19.03
N GLU A 49 -12.85 -9.80 -18.11
CA GLU A 49 -13.90 -10.80 -17.97
C GLU A 49 -14.75 -10.92 -19.24
N LYS A 50 -15.12 -9.78 -19.85
CA LYS A 50 -15.81 -9.77 -21.15
C LYS A 50 -14.96 -10.35 -22.27
N LYS A 51 -13.65 -10.09 -22.28
CA LYS A 51 -12.72 -10.66 -23.27
C LYS A 51 -12.48 -12.14 -23.06
N SER A 52 -12.44 -12.62 -21.81
CA SER A 52 -12.33 -14.05 -21.51
C SER A 52 -13.60 -14.80 -21.87
N ALA A 53 -14.78 -14.20 -21.71
CA ALA A 53 -16.05 -14.80 -22.13
C ALA A 53 -16.14 -15.00 -23.65
N ALA A 54 -15.35 -14.27 -24.45
CA ALA A 54 -15.24 -14.48 -25.89
C ALA A 54 -14.33 -15.66 -26.28
N ILE A 55 -13.64 -16.27 -25.31
CA ILE A 55 -12.87 -17.50 -25.49
C ILE A 55 -13.81 -18.65 -25.14
N ASP A 56 -14.35 -19.32 -26.16
CA ASP A 56 -15.35 -20.37 -26.00
C ASP A 56 -14.75 -21.60 -25.26
N PRO A 57 -15.26 -21.94 -24.05
CA PRO A 57 -14.81 -23.11 -23.30
C PRO A 57 -15.07 -24.44 -24.03
N ASP A 58 -16.09 -24.50 -24.90
CA ASP A 58 -16.44 -25.71 -25.64
C ASP A 58 -15.45 -26.00 -26.77
N ILE A 59 -14.82 -24.98 -27.35
CA ILE A 59 -13.74 -25.18 -28.33
C ILE A 59 -12.47 -25.68 -27.61
N LEU A 60 -12.20 -25.18 -26.39
CA LEU A 60 -11.09 -25.64 -25.56
C LEU A 60 -11.24 -27.11 -25.12
N SER A 61 -12.46 -27.55 -24.80
CA SER A 61 -12.75 -28.93 -24.41
C SER A 61 -12.72 -29.90 -25.61
N LYS A 62 -13.22 -29.48 -26.77
CA LYS A 62 -13.12 -30.21 -28.06
C LYS A 62 -11.67 -30.39 -28.52
N LEU A 63 -10.81 -29.41 -28.22
CA LEU A 63 -9.36 -29.47 -28.48
C LEU A 63 -8.64 -30.57 -27.66
N THR A 64 -9.01 -30.74 -26.39
CA THR A 64 -8.43 -31.78 -25.52
C THR A 64 -8.88 -33.20 -25.85
N SER A 65 -9.96 -33.36 -26.63
CA SER A 65 -10.56 -34.66 -26.99
C SER A 65 -10.18 -35.12 -28.42
N ALA A 66 -8.99 -34.70 -28.88
CA ALA A 66 -8.38 -34.98 -30.17
C ALA A 66 -8.79 -36.29 -30.85
N VAL A 67 -9.66 -36.24 -31.88
CA VAL A 67 -9.78 -37.35 -32.84
C VAL A 67 -9.91 -36.92 -34.31
N ASN A 68 -10.50 -35.78 -34.71
CA ASN A 68 -10.60 -35.48 -36.16
C ASN A 68 -10.65 -33.99 -36.50
N VAL A 69 -9.48 -33.36 -36.67
CA VAL A 69 -9.34 -31.97 -37.17
C VAL A 69 -9.74 -31.90 -38.65
N THR A 70 -11.00 -31.53 -38.90
CA THR A 70 -11.49 -31.19 -40.26
C THR A 70 -11.12 -29.75 -40.62
N ALA A 71 -11.20 -29.37 -41.90
CA ALA A 71 -10.88 -28.01 -42.35
C ALA A 71 -11.74 -26.90 -41.69
N ALA A 72 -12.99 -27.21 -41.33
CA ALA A 72 -13.85 -26.32 -40.54
C ALA A 72 -13.31 -26.12 -39.11
N GLN A 73 -12.76 -27.17 -38.51
CA GLN A 73 -12.07 -27.07 -37.22
C GLN A 73 -10.76 -26.28 -37.32
N THR A 74 -10.07 -26.27 -38.46
CA THR A 74 -8.87 -25.43 -38.64
C THR A 74 -9.19 -23.93 -38.58
N GLN A 75 -10.33 -23.49 -39.14
CA GLN A 75 -10.76 -22.09 -39.06
C GLN A 75 -11.17 -21.70 -37.62
N GLU A 76 -11.92 -22.55 -36.94
CA GLU A 76 -12.29 -22.35 -35.53
C GLU A 76 -11.05 -22.29 -34.62
N LEU A 77 -10.06 -23.15 -34.88
CA LEU A 77 -8.77 -23.15 -34.18
C LEU A 77 -7.97 -21.87 -34.42
N GLN A 78 -7.95 -21.38 -35.66
CA GLN A 78 -7.26 -20.15 -35.99
C GLN A 78 -7.93 -18.94 -35.32
N GLN A 79 -9.26 -18.90 -35.32
CA GLN A 79 -10.03 -17.84 -34.64
C GLN A 79 -9.80 -17.88 -33.12
N MET A 80 -9.79 -19.08 -32.53
CA MET A 80 -9.49 -19.25 -31.10
C MET A 80 -8.07 -18.81 -30.76
N ALA A 81 -7.07 -19.22 -31.55
CA ALA A 81 -5.68 -18.80 -31.37
C ALA A 81 -5.53 -17.27 -31.44
N GLN A 82 -6.21 -16.63 -32.38
CA GLN A 82 -6.23 -15.16 -32.49
C GLN A 82 -6.91 -14.50 -31.28
N SER A 83 -8.04 -15.03 -30.81
CA SER A 83 -8.73 -14.54 -29.61
C SER A 83 -7.88 -14.68 -28.35
N MET A 84 -7.20 -15.82 -28.17
CA MET A 84 -6.28 -16.04 -27.07
C MET A 84 -5.07 -15.11 -27.15
N GLN A 85 -4.47 -14.95 -28.33
CA GLN A 85 -3.35 -14.03 -28.54
C GLN A 85 -3.75 -12.58 -28.22
N SER A 86 -4.91 -12.14 -28.72
CA SER A 86 -5.48 -10.81 -28.44
C SER A 86 -5.74 -10.61 -26.95
N PHE A 87 -6.30 -11.62 -26.28
CA PHE A 87 -6.50 -11.59 -24.82
C PHE A 87 -5.17 -11.46 -24.08
N ILE A 88 -4.16 -12.27 -24.41
CA ILE A 88 -2.84 -12.25 -23.76
C ILE A 88 -2.18 -10.88 -23.95
N TYR A 89 -2.20 -10.31 -25.16
CA TYR A 89 -1.65 -8.98 -25.39
C TYR A 89 -2.41 -7.92 -24.59
N PHE A 90 -3.74 -7.94 -24.61
CA PHE A 90 -4.55 -6.99 -23.86
C PHE A 90 -4.30 -7.09 -22.34
N LEU A 91 -4.13 -8.31 -21.82
CA LEU A 91 -3.80 -8.58 -20.43
C LEU A 91 -2.42 -8.00 -20.08
N ILE A 92 -1.38 -8.34 -20.83
CA ILE A 92 0.00 -7.90 -20.55
C ILE A 92 0.11 -6.38 -20.65
N PHE A 93 -0.31 -5.79 -21.78
CA PHE A 93 -0.23 -4.34 -21.98
C PHE A 93 -1.12 -3.57 -21.00
N GLY A 94 -2.31 -4.09 -20.69
CA GLY A 94 -3.21 -3.47 -19.72
C GLY A 94 -2.65 -3.48 -18.30
N ILE A 95 -2.06 -4.60 -17.85
CA ILE A 95 -1.38 -4.68 -16.54
C ILE A 95 -0.21 -3.69 -16.49
N ILE A 96 0.63 -3.64 -17.53
CA ILE A 96 1.77 -2.71 -17.59
C ILE A 96 1.27 -1.26 -17.53
N PHE A 97 0.28 -0.90 -18.35
CA PHE A 97 -0.30 0.44 -18.39
C PHE A 97 -0.88 0.85 -17.04
N LEU A 98 -1.71 0.00 -16.43
CA LEU A 98 -2.31 0.28 -15.12
C LEU A 98 -1.28 0.38 -14.02
N THR A 99 -0.24 -0.46 -14.04
CA THR A 99 0.85 -0.40 -13.05
C THR A 99 1.59 0.92 -13.15
N ILE A 100 1.91 1.39 -14.36
CA ILE A 100 2.54 2.69 -14.59
C ILE A 100 1.62 3.83 -14.13
N ALA A 101 0.33 3.79 -14.51
CA ALA A 101 -0.64 4.80 -14.10
C ALA A 101 -0.79 4.86 -12.58
N ALA A 102 -0.89 3.70 -11.92
CA ALA A 102 -0.98 3.60 -10.47
C ALA A 102 0.26 4.18 -9.78
N LEU A 103 1.45 3.88 -10.30
CA LEU A 103 2.71 4.41 -9.78
C LEU A 103 2.78 5.93 -9.94
N LEU A 104 2.38 6.48 -11.10
CA LEU A 104 2.39 7.92 -11.36
C LEU A 104 1.42 8.67 -10.44
N ILE A 105 0.20 8.14 -10.26
CA ILE A 105 -0.83 8.71 -9.39
C ILE A 105 -0.43 8.58 -7.91
N TYR A 106 0.12 7.43 -7.50
CA TYR A 106 0.69 7.24 -6.17
C TYR A 106 1.77 8.29 -5.90
N THR A 107 2.75 8.42 -6.79
CA THR A 107 3.83 9.41 -6.64
C THR A 107 3.28 10.83 -6.60
N LEU A 108 2.25 11.14 -7.38
CA LEU A 108 1.64 12.46 -7.40
C LEU A 108 0.99 12.77 -6.06
N SER A 109 0.19 11.85 -5.53
CA SER A 109 -0.42 11.94 -4.20
C SER A 109 0.64 12.16 -3.11
N ARG A 110 1.72 11.35 -3.10
CA ARG A 110 2.82 11.53 -2.13
C ARG A 110 3.50 12.88 -2.28
N THR A 111 3.78 13.32 -3.50
CA THR A 111 4.42 14.61 -3.77
C THR A 111 3.54 15.76 -3.27
N LEU A 112 2.24 15.75 -3.56
CA LEU A 112 1.30 16.77 -3.10
C LEU A 112 1.18 16.80 -1.58
N ILE A 113 1.09 15.64 -0.93
CA ILE A 113 1.03 15.51 0.54
C ILE A 113 2.26 16.13 1.20
N TRP A 114 3.46 15.71 0.79
CA TRP A 114 4.69 16.15 1.45
C TRP A 114 5.05 17.59 1.11
N ASN A 115 4.78 18.04 -0.12
CA ASN A 115 4.94 19.44 -0.48
C ASN A 115 3.99 20.34 0.32
N ASN A 116 2.73 19.94 0.50
CA ASN A 116 1.79 20.70 1.32
C ASN A 116 2.23 20.74 2.80
N LEU A 117 2.61 19.60 3.36
CA LEU A 117 3.07 19.48 4.76
C LEU A 117 4.36 20.26 5.07
N LEU A 118 5.26 20.37 4.08
CA LEU A 118 6.55 21.05 4.20
C LEU A 118 6.58 22.42 3.50
N GLU A 119 5.42 22.92 3.08
CA GLU A 119 5.24 24.24 2.45
C GLU A 119 6.18 24.44 1.24
N LYS A 120 6.31 23.41 0.39
CA LYS A 120 7.07 23.43 -0.86
C LYS A 120 6.15 23.58 -2.06
N LYS A 121 6.60 24.30 -3.09
CA LYS A 121 5.92 24.37 -4.39
C LYS A 121 6.11 23.07 -5.17
N PHE A 122 5.10 22.71 -5.98
CA PHE A 122 5.22 21.60 -6.91
C PHE A 122 6.28 21.89 -7.98
N ASP A 123 7.06 20.88 -8.33
CA ASP A 123 8.13 20.95 -9.31
C ASP A 123 8.17 19.62 -10.08
N LEU A 124 7.99 19.68 -11.39
CA LEU A 124 7.92 18.51 -12.27
C LEU A 124 9.23 17.70 -12.27
N LYS A 125 10.39 18.37 -12.24
CA LYS A 125 11.70 17.69 -12.21
C LYS A 125 11.87 16.91 -10.91
N LYS A 126 11.42 17.48 -9.78
CA LYS A 126 11.42 16.78 -8.49
C LYS A 126 10.43 15.63 -8.49
N TYR A 127 9.23 15.81 -9.05
CA TYR A 127 8.23 14.75 -9.19
C TYR A 127 8.76 13.54 -9.98
N LEU A 128 9.44 13.75 -11.11
CA LEU A 128 10.05 12.67 -11.88
C LEU A 128 11.12 11.92 -11.07
N LYS A 129 11.98 12.63 -10.33
CA LYS A 129 12.94 11.98 -9.43
C LYS A 129 12.25 11.24 -8.27
N PHE A 130 11.10 11.73 -7.80
CA PHE A 130 10.28 11.08 -6.77
C PHE A 130 9.71 9.74 -7.28
N ASN A 131 9.38 9.64 -8.57
CA ASN A 131 8.98 8.36 -9.17
C ASN A 131 10.11 7.34 -9.09
N VAL A 132 11.34 7.75 -9.41
CA VAL A 132 12.52 6.86 -9.29
C VAL A 132 12.71 6.42 -7.83
N LEU A 133 12.56 7.33 -6.86
CA LEU A 133 12.57 6.96 -5.44
C LEU A 133 11.51 5.89 -5.11
N ASN A 134 10.28 6.09 -5.59
CA ASN A 134 9.19 5.15 -5.35
C ASN A 134 9.41 3.79 -6.02
N ILE A 135 10.02 3.74 -7.20
CA ILE A 135 10.40 2.48 -7.85
C ILE A 135 11.44 1.75 -7.01
N VAL A 136 12.54 2.43 -6.64
CA VAL A 136 13.60 1.85 -5.79
C VAL A 136 13.01 1.36 -4.46
N PHE A 137 12.16 2.17 -3.84
CA PHE A 137 11.52 1.82 -2.59
C PHE A 137 10.52 0.66 -2.76
N ALA A 138 9.76 0.61 -3.85
CA ALA A 138 8.84 -0.49 -4.15
C ALA A 138 9.58 -1.82 -4.34
N VAL A 139 10.75 -1.83 -5.00
CA VAL A 139 11.59 -3.03 -5.11
C VAL A 139 12.04 -3.50 -3.73
N ILE A 140 12.55 -2.59 -2.89
CA ILE A 140 12.94 -2.91 -1.51
C ILE A 140 11.75 -3.45 -0.71
N LEU A 141 10.59 -2.80 -0.82
CA LEU A 141 9.37 -3.25 -0.16
C LEU A 141 8.88 -4.59 -0.69
N GLY A 142 9.01 -4.88 -1.98
CA GLY A 142 8.66 -6.18 -2.56
C GLY A 142 9.48 -7.31 -1.96
N ILE A 143 10.79 -7.10 -1.81
CA ILE A 143 11.69 -8.07 -1.16
C ILE A 143 11.29 -8.26 0.31
N ILE A 144 11.07 -7.15 1.03
CA ILE A 144 10.67 -7.20 2.44
C ILE A 144 9.32 -7.91 2.60
N LEU A 145 8.32 -7.57 1.78
CA LEU A 145 7.00 -8.21 1.78
C LEU A 145 7.09 -9.70 1.47
N TYR A 146 7.92 -10.11 0.50
CA TYR A 146 8.17 -11.51 0.23
C TYR A 146 8.72 -12.25 1.45
N ILE A 147 9.73 -11.69 2.13
CA ILE A 147 10.29 -12.27 3.36
C ILE A 147 9.22 -12.36 4.45
N ILE A 148 8.42 -11.31 4.65
CA ILE A 148 7.35 -11.27 5.65
C ILE A 148 6.28 -12.33 5.36
N LEU A 149 5.85 -12.47 4.11
CA LEU A 149 4.86 -13.46 3.71
C LEU A 149 5.39 -14.87 3.93
N ARG A 150 6.66 -15.14 3.59
CA ARG A 150 7.30 -16.41 3.89
C ARG A 150 7.35 -16.69 5.38
N LEU A 151 7.78 -15.73 6.19
CA LEU A 151 7.80 -15.85 7.66
C LEU A 151 6.40 -16.08 8.23
N ARG A 152 5.38 -15.35 7.73
CA ARG A 152 3.99 -15.54 8.12
C ARG A 152 3.52 -16.95 7.84
N MET A 153 3.79 -17.48 6.65
CA MET A 153 3.43 -18.85 6.28
C MET A 153 4.16 -19.87 7.16
N SER A 154 5.45 -19.68 7.40
CA SER A 154 6.22 -20.55 8.31
C SER A 154 5.66 -20.55 9.73
N VAL A 155 5.33 -19.38 10.29
CA VAL A 155 4.72 -19.26 11.61
C VAL A 155 3.33 -19.89 11.65
N MET A 156 2.51 -19.69 10.61
CA MET A 156 1.20 -20.33 10.52
C MET A 156 1.30 -21.84 10.47
N LEU A 157 2.20 -22.40 9.66
CA LEU A 157 2.40 -23.86 9.58
C LEU A 157 2.91 -24.44 10.91
N PHE A 158 3.79 -23.73 11.61
CA PHE A 158 4.33 -24.19 12.90
C PHE A 158 3.32 -24.11 14.05
N LEU A 159 2.44 -23.10 14.06
CA LEU A 159 1.48 -22.88 15.15
C LEU A 159 0.10 -23.51 14.87
N VAL A 160 -0.18 -23.93 13.64
CA VAL A 160 -1.46 -24.56 13.26
C VAL A 160 -1.74 -25.80 14.09
N ASP A 161 -0.71 -26.56 14.41
CA ASP A 161 -0.82 -27.78 15.24
C ASP A 161 -1.26 -27.49 16.68
N ILE A 162 -1.08 -26.25 17.16
CA ILE A 162 -1.53 -25.80 18.48
C ILE A 162 -2.97 -25.27 18.39
N SER A 163 -3.21 -24.31 17.49
CA SER A 163 -4.52 -23.70 17.26
C SER A 163 -4.47 -22.78 16.05
N ILE A 164 -5.42 -22.95 15.13
CA ILE A 164 -5.58 -22.08 13.95
C ILE A 164 -5.84 -20.63 14.38
N ASP A 165 -6.71 -20.41 15.38
CA ASP A 165 -7.03 -19.07 15.87
C ASP A 165 -5.82 -18.38 16.48
N PHE A 166 -5.03 -19.11 17.27
CA PHE A 166 -3.80 -18.59 17.85
C PHE A 166 -2.78 -18.21 16.77
N ALA A 167 -2.58 -19.08 15.77
CA ALA A 167 -1.70 -18.82 14.63
C ALA A 167 -2.13 -17.58 13.83
N LEU A 168 -3.44 -17.38 13.63
CA LEU A 168 -4.00 -16.20 12.97
C LEU A 168 -3.77 -14.92 13.76
N ILE A 169 -3.95 -14.94 15.09
CA ILE A 169 -3.71 -13.78 15.95
C ILE A 169 -2.22 -13.38 15.93
N VAL A 170 -1.32 -14.34 16.16
CA VAL A 170 0.13 -14.09 16.20
C VAL A 170 0.62 -13.55 14.85
N SER A 171 0.21 -14.18 13.74
CA SER A 171 0.60 -13.73 12.40
C SER A 171 0.06 -12.34 12.06
N SER A 172 -1.16 -12.01 12.49
CA SER A 172 -1.76 -10.68 12.29
C SER A 172 -1.03 -9.59 13.08
N ILE A 173 -0.62 -9.87 14.33
CA ILE A 173 0.16 -8.94 15.15
C ILE A 173 1.53 -8.69 14.51
N LEU A 174 2.22 -9.75 14.07
CA LEU A 174 3.51 -9.61 13.38
C LEU A 174 3.36 -8.78 12.10
N PHE A 175 2.33 -9.03 11.31
CA PHE A 175 2.06 -8.24 10.11
C PHE A 175 1.80 -6.77 10.45
N LEU A 176 1.01 -6.48 11.49
CA LEU A 176 0.71 -5.12 11.93
C LEU A 176 1.97 -4.37 12.41
N ILE A 177 2.85 -5.03 13.17
CA ILE A 177 4.14 -4.46 13.60
C ILE A 177 4.94 -4.04 12.37
N ILE A 178 5.11 -4.95 11.41
CA ILE A 178 5.98 -4.70 10.26
C ILE A 178 5.35 -3.66 9.31
N PHE A 179 4.05 -3.74 9.08
CA PHE A 179 3.31 -2.74 8.31
C PHE A 179 3.47 -1.33 8.91
N THR A 180 3.35 -1.22 10.24
CA THR A 180 3.53 0.05 10.95
C THR A 180 4.97 0.55 10.81
N ALA A 181 5.96 -0.34 10.94
CA ALA A 181 7.37 0.00 10.82
C ALA A 181 7.72 0.52 9.40
N ILE A 182 7.22 -0.15 8.37
CA ILE A 182 7.37 0.26 6.97
C ILE A 182 6.69 1.61 6.72
N SER A 183 5.46 1.80 7.20
CA SER A 183 4.70 3.04 7.02
C SER A 183 5.34 4.23 7.74
N TYR A 184 5.94 3.98 8.90
CA TYR A 184 6.72 4.97 9.64
C TYR A 184 8.01 5.33 8.89
N PHE A 185 8.77 4.31 8.46
CA PHE A 185 10.01 4.50 7.71
C PHE A 185 9.79 5.25 6.39
N SER A 186 8.75 4.89 5.64
CA SER A 186 8.39 5.55 4.38
C SER A 186 8.08 7.04 4.58
N SER A 187 7.39 7.37 5.68
CA SER A 187 7.10 8.75 6.05
C SER A 187 8.38 9.54 6.34
N LEU A 188 9.32 8.97 7.11
CA LEU A 188 10.62 9.61 7.35
C LEU A 188 11.43 9.78 6.06
N LEU A 189 11.44 8.74 5.21
CA LEU A 189 12.13 8.75 3.92
C LEU A 189 11.62 9.88 3.03
N TYR A 190 10.30 10.02 2.92
CA TYR A 190 9.68 11.06 2.10
C TYR A 190 9.89 12.46 2.65
N ILE A 191 9.89 12.65 3.98
CA ILE A 191 10.26 13.93 4.59
C ILE A 191 11.69 14.31 4.19
N ASN A 192 12.65 13.41 4.39
CA ASN A 192 14.05 13.65 4.08
C ASN A 192 14.28 13.92 2.58
N TYR A 193 13.59 13.17 1.73
CA TYR A 193 13.66 13.34 0.28
C TYR A 193 13.08 14.67 -0.19
N THR A 194 11.92 15.07 0.35
CA THR A 194 11.26 16.33 0.00
C THR A 194 12.12 17.54 0.39
N LEU A 195 12.84 17.45 1.52
CA LEU A 195 13.77 18.49 1.94
C LEU A 195 15.01 18.57 1.05
N LYS A 196 15.57 17.41 0.64
CA LYS A 196 16.79 17.32 -0.17
C LYS A 196 16.70 16.13 -1.14
N PRO A 197 16.40 16.36 -2.43
CA PRO A 197 16.00 15.33 -3.40
C PRO A 197 17.19 14.51 -3.93
N GLU A 198 17.78 13.71 -3.06
CA GLU A 198 18.88 12.79 -3.34
C GLU A 198 18.49 11.40 -2.83
N ILE A 199 18.27 10.44 -3.72
CA ILE A 199 17.65 9.15 -3.40
C ILE A 199 18.44 8.41 -2.30
N PHE A 200 19.70 8.05 -2.57
CA PHE A 200 20.54 7.30 -1.62
C PHE A 200 20.83 8.07 -0.34
N ASN A 201 21.07 9.38 -0.44
CA ASN A 201 21.29 10.23 0.73
C ASN A 201 20.03 10.34 1.60
N SER A 202 18.83 10.22 1.03
CA SER A 202 17.57 10.23 1.79
C SER A 202 17.42 8.97 2.63
N PHE A 203 17.80 7.79 2.10
CA PHE A 203 17.88 6.57 2.89
C PHE A 203 18.91 6.72 4.02
N SER A 204 20.14 7.14 3.69
CA SER A 204 21.21 7.33 4.69
C SER A 204 20.79 8.31 5.80
N ARG A 205 20.19 9.45 5.44
CA ARG A 205 19.65 10.43 6.40
C ARG A 205 18.54 9.85 7.25
N THR A 206 17.66 9.02 6.68
CA THR A 206 16.59 8.36 7.42
C THR A 206 17.14 7.39 8.45
N PHE A 207 18.10 6.54 8.07
CA PHE A 207 18.76 5.64 9.02
C PHE A 207 19.55 6.39 10.10
N LYS A 208 20.29 7.44 9.71
CA LYS A 208 21.01 8.30 10.67
C LYS A 208 20.04 8.99 11.63
N LEU A 209 18.89 9.46 11.16
CA LEU A 209 17.86 10.08 11.99
C LEU A 209 17.31 9.07 13.00
N ILE A 210 16.99 7.85 12.56
CA ILE A 210 16.53 6.75 13.42
C ILE A 210 17.57 6.40 14.47
N LYS A 211 18.84 6.25 14.07
CA LYS A 211 19.94 5.92 14.99
C LYS A 211 20.18 7.03 16.02
N ASN A 212 20.29 8.28 15.56
CA ASN A 212 20.66 9.41 16.42
C ASN A 212 19.52 9.85 17.35
N LYS A 213 18.27 9.71 16.94
CA LYS A 213 17.08 10.07 17.73
C LYS A 213 16.27 8.84 18.13
N PHE A 214 16.91 7.69 18.34
CA PHE A 214 16.24 6.39 18.55
C PHE A 214 15.19 6.43 19.64
N GLN A 215 15.50 7.00 20.81
CA GLN A 215 14.54 7.10 21.91
C GLN A 215 13.30 7.92 21.54
N ASN A 216 13.47 9.07 20.88
CA ASN A 216 12.34 9.91 20.47
C ASN A 216 11.50 9.23 19.39
N ILE A 217 12.14 8.51 18.49
CA ILE A 217 11.50 7.81 17.38
C ILE A 217 10.77 6.56 17.87
N SER A 218 11.35 5.81 18.81
CA SER A 218 10.73 4.59 19.34
C SER A 218 9.44 4.89 20.12
N TYR A 219 9.40 5.95 20.93
CA TYR A 219 8.15 6.40 21.58
C TYR A 219 7.08 6.80 20.56
N SER A 220 7.50 7.51 19.50
CA SER A 220 6.56 7.96 18.47
C SER A 220 6.00 6.78 17.68
N TYR A 221 6.86 5.82 17.34
CA TYR A 221 6.47 4.55 16.74
C TYR A 221 5.49 3.78 17.63
N LEU A 222 5.76 3.67 18.93
CA LEU A 222 4.90 2.97 19.88
C LEU A 222 3.49 3.60 19.96
N PHE A 223 3.38 4.93 19.97
CA PHE A 223 2.08 5.60 19.94
C PHE A 223 1.32 5.36 18.64
N ILE A 224 2.01 5.35 17.49
CA ILE A 224 1.39 5.02 16.20
C ILE A 224 0.92 3.56 16.21
N PHE A 225 1.73 2.64 16.73
CA PHE A 225 1.39 1.22 16.81
C PHE A 225 0.15 0.98 17.70
N ILE A 226 0.09 1.61 18.88
CA ILE A 226 -1.11 1.55 19.73
C ILE A 226 -2.33 2.11 18.99
N THR A 227 -2.18 3.22 18.28
CA THR A 227 -3.28 3.80 17.50
C THR A 227 -3.72 2.89 16.35
N ALA A 228 -2.79 2.17 15.72
CA ALA A 228 -3.10 1.18 14.69
C ALA A 228 -3.88 -0.01 15.25
N ILE A 229 -3.54 -0.48 16.47
CA ILE A 229 -4.33 -1.49 17.19
C ILE A 229 -5.74 -0.96 17.45
N LEU A 230 -5.88 0.25 18.00
CA LEU A 230 -7.19 0.85 18.27
C LEU A 230 -8.01 1.03 16.99
N ALA A 231 -7.41 1.51 15.90
CA ALA A 231 -8.05 1.61 14.60
C ALA A 231 -8.51 0.24 14.07
N SER A 232 -7.72 -0.81 14.29
CA SER A 232 -8.08 -2.18 13.90
C SER A 232 -9.23 -2.74 14.74
N LEU A 233 -9.29 -2.40 16.04
CA LEU A 233 -10.41 -2.76 16.91
C LEU A 233 -11.70 -2.02 16.49
N ILE A 234 -11.60 -0.74 16.14
CA ILE A 234 -12.72 0.04 15.60
C ILE A 234 -13.21 -0.55 14.28
N ALA A 235 -12.28 -0.90 13.38
CA ALA A 235 -12.61 -1.57 12.11
C ALA A 235 -13.38 -2.87 12.33
N ARG A 236 -13.07 -3.61 13.40
CA ARG A 236 -13.78 -4.84 13.76
C ARG A 236 -15.24 -4.61 14.16
N ILE A 237 -15.63 -3.42 14.62
CA ILE A 237 -17.05 -3.10 14.94
C ILE A 237 -17.92 -3.23 13.68
N PHE A 238 -17.36 -2.94 12.50
CA PHE A 238 -18.05 -3.04 11.21
C PHE A 238 -18.20 -4.47 10.69
N TRP A 239 -17.86 -5.50 11.46
CA TRP A 239 -18.11 -6.89 11.07
C TRP A 239 -19.60 -7.27 11.03
N LEU A 240 -20.47 -6.48 11.68
CA LEU A 240 -21.92 -6.70 11.71
C LEU A 240 -22.68 -6.10 10.52
N VAL A 241 -22.03 -5.25 9.72
CA VAL A 241 -22.65 -4.62 8.55
C VAL A 241 -22.36 -5.43 7.28
N PRO A 242 -23.12 -5.24 6.18
CA PRO A 242 -22.83 -5.87 4.90
C PRO A 242 -21.36 -5.72 4.50
N PHE A 243 -20.81 -6.79 3.91
CA PHE A 243 -19.38 -6.89 3.57
C PHE A 243 -18.84 -5.69 2.78
N GLN A 244 -19.64 -5.16 1.85
CA GLN A 244 -19.27 -3.98 1.06
C GLN A 244 -19.09 -2.75 1.94
N ILE A 245 -20.02 -2.51 2.87
CA ILE A 245 -19.94 -1.38 3.81
C ILE A 245 -18.74 -1.55 4.74
N GLN A 246 -18.48 -2.78 5.21
CA GLN A 246 -17.30 -3.10 5.99
C GLN A 246 -16.01 -2.77 5.23
N GLN A 247 -15.89 -3.16 3.95
CA GLN A 247 -14.73 -2.88 3.11
C GLN A 247 -14.49 -1.37 2.94
N TYR A 248 -15.52 -0.61 2.59
CA TYR A 248 -15.40 0.85 2.43
C TYR A 248 -15.05 1.53 3.76
N SER A 249 -15.64 1.09 4.86
CA SER A 249 -15.34 1.64 6.20
C SER A 249 -13.88 1.38 6.58
N ASN A 250 -13.35 0.19 6.30
CA ASN A 250 -11.95 -0.14 6.53
C ASN A 250 -11.01 0.73 5.71
N ILE A 251 -11.33 0.99 4.43
CA ILE A 251 -10.54 1.89 3.58
C ILE A 251 -10.52 3.30 4.18
N VAL A 252 -11.67 3.83 4.59
CA VAL A 252 -11.77 5.16 5.22
C VAL A 252 -10.94 5.22 6.49
N ILE A 253 -11.05 4.23 7.38
CA ILE A 253 -10.26 4.17 8.63
C ILE A 253 -8.76 4.17 8.31
N VAL A 254 -8.31 3.39 7.33
CA VAL A 254 -6.89 3.34 6.92
C VAL A 254 -6.42 4.69 6.38
N ILE A 255 -7.23 5.37 5.55
CA ILE A 255 -6.90 6.70 5.02
C ILE A 255 -6.78 7.71 6.15
N LEU A 256 -7.76 7.77 7.07
CA LEU A 256 -7.75 8.70 8.19
C LEU A 256 -6.56 8.43 9.12
N PHE A 257 -6.28 7.16 9.41
CA PHE A 257 -5.11 6.76 10.19
C PHE A 257 -3.81 7.19 9.51
N ALA A 258 -3.64 6.92 8.22
CA ALA A 258 -2.44 7.27 7.48
C ALA A 258 -2.24 8.80 7.40
N ALA A 259 -3.31 9.56 7.20
CA ALA A 259 -3.28 11.02 7.21
C ALA A 259 -2.85 11.58 8.56
N TRP A 260 -3.45 11.09 9.65
CA TRP A 260 -3.08 11.45 11.02
C TRP A 260 -1.62 11.10 11.31
N MET A 261 -1.18 9.89 10.95
CA MET A 261 0.18 9.40 11.18
C MET A 261 1.22 10.33 10.55
N ARG A 262 1.02 10.75 9.29
CA ARG A 262 1.98 11.65 8.60
C ARG A 262 2.09 13.01 9.29
N ILE A 263 0.98 13.59 9.74
CA ILE A 263 0.97 14.83 10.52
C ILE A 263 1.69 14.65 11.85
N TYR A 264 1.40 13.56 12.56
CA TYR A 264 2.01 13.26 13.84
C TYR A 264 3.53 13.10 13.73
N ILE A 265 4.01 12.31 12.76
CA ILE A 265 5.43 12.11 12.48
C ILE A 265 6.12 13.45 12.20
N LEU A 266 5.52 14.29 11.36
CA LEU A 266 6.07 15.60 11.04
C LEU A 266 6.22 16.49 12.28
N ASN A 267 5.20 16.53 13.14
CA ASN A 267 5.23 17.31 14.38
C ASN A 267 6.29 16.80 15.36
N VAL A 268 6.53 15.48 15.39
CA VAL A 268 7.59 14.86 16.20
C VAL A 268 8.98 15.25 15.70
N ILE A 269 9.21 15.34 14.39
CA ILE A 269 10.52 15.64 13.82
C ILE A 269 10.85 17.13 13.92
N LYS A 270 9.85 18.00 13.78
CA LYS A 270 10.03 19.46 13.87
C LYS A 270 10.38 19.94 15.30
N LYS A 271 10.18 19.10 16.32
CA LYS A 271 10.56 19.38 17.71
C LYS A 271 11.80 18.60 18.12
#